data_AF-A0A7W0T8A5-F1
#
_entry.id   AF-A0A7W0T8A5-F1
#
_cell.length_a   1.000
_cell.length_b   1.000
_cell.length_c   1.000
_cell.angle_alpha   90.00
_cell.angle_beta   90.00
_cell.angle_gamma   90.00
#
_symmetry.space_group_name_H-M   'P 1'
#
loop_
_entity.id
_entity.type
_entity.pdbx_description
1 polymer ?
#
loop_
_entity_poly.entity_id
_entity_poly.type
_entity_poly.pdbx_seq_one_letter_code
_entity_poly.pdbx_strand_id
1 'polypeptide(L)' 'MAGAIVIVLVLALIPVMVLMSGAVMSGILGQFLVRDAEARHEGSELLELED' A
#
# COMPACT_ATOMS: atom_id res chain seq x y z
N MET A 1 -8.50 -26.81 -23.84
CA MET A 1 -8.80 -25.36 -23.77
C MET A 1 -8.66 -24.77 -22.37
N ALA A 2 -9.16 -25.41 -21.30
CA ALA A 2 -9.08 -24.89 -19.93
C ALA A 2 -7.66 -24.46 -19.50
N GLY A 3 -6.64 -25.29 -19.75
CA GLY A 3 -5.25 -24.94 -19.39
C GLY A 3 -4.74 -23.67 -20.06
N ALA A 4 -5.07 -23.43 -21.34
CA ALA A 4 -4.69 -22.22 -22.04
C ALA A 4 -5.36 -20.97 -21.44
N ILE A 5 -6.62 -21.08 -21.04
CA ILE A 5 -7.37 -19.98 -20.39
C ILE A 5 -6.71 -19.62 -19.05
N VAL A 6 -6.35 -20.61 -18.24
CA VAL A 6 -5.66 -20.38 -16.96
C VAL A 6 -4.33 -19.66 -17.16
N ILE A 7 -3.54 -20.08 -18.17
CA ILE A 7 -2.26 -19.45 -18.48
C ILE A 7 -2.44 -17.96 -18.83
N VAL A 8 -3.41 -17.64 -19.69
CA VAL A 8 -3.70 -16.25 -20.09
C VAL A 8 -4.11 -15.42 -18.88
N LEU A 9 -4.97 -15.95 -18.00
CA LEU A 9 -5.39 -15.24 -16.78
C LEU A 9 -4.21 -14.95 -15.86
N VAL A 10 -3.33 -15.92 -15.62
CA VAL A 10 -2.15 -15.74 -14.78
C VAL A 10 -1.22 -14.68 -15.36
N LEU A 11 -0.94 -14.74 -16.67
CA LEU A 11 -0.10 -13.76 -17.36
C LEU A 11 -0.68 -12.34 -17.28
N ALA A 12 -2.01 -12.20 -17.36
CA ALA A 12 -2.67 -10.90 -17.24
C ALA A 12 -2.66 -10.37 -15.79
N LEU A 13 -2.77 -11.25 -14.79
CA LEU A 13 -2.84 -10.86 -13.38
C LEU A 13 -1.47 -10.50 -12.78
N ILE A 14 -0.39 -11.15 -13.20
CA ILE A 14 0.96 -10.88 -12.68
C ILE A 14 1.33 -9.37 -12.70
N PRO A 15 1.24 -8.65 -13.84
CA PRO A 15 1.63 -7.23 -13.86
C PRO A 15 0.74 -6.37 -12.96
N VAL A 16 -0.56 -6.68 -12.88
CA VAL A 16 -1.51 -5.97 -11.99
C VAL A 16 -1.11 -6.16 -10.54
N MET A 17 -0.85 -7.41 -10.12
CA MET A 17 -0.45 -7.72 -8.76
C MET A 17 0.89 -7.07 -8.39
N VAL A 18 1.85 -7.05 -9.32
CA VAL A 18 3.14 -6.38 -9.10
C VAL A 18 2.94 -4.88 -8.88
N LEU A 19 2.15 -4.20 -9.73
CA LEU A 19 1.86 -2.77 -9.57
C LEU A 19 1.12 -2.48 -8.25
N MET A 20 0.11 -3.29 -7.92
CA MET A 20 -0.68 -3.12 -6.70
C MET A 20 0.15 -3.38 -5.43
N SER A 21 1.13 -4.28 -5.48
CA SER A 21 1.99 -4.55 -4.32
C SER A 21 2.75 -3.31 -3.85
N GLY A 22 3.18 -2.45 -4.78
CA GLY A 22 3.80 -1.16 -4.46
C GLY A 22 2.84 -0.22 -3.72
N ALA A 23 1.61 -0.07 -4.21
CA ALA A 23 0.60 0.76 -3.56
C ALA A 23 0.27 0.26 -2.14
N VAL A 24 0.10 -1.05 -1.98
CA VAL A 24 -0.16 -1.67 -0.67
C VAL A 24 1.00 -1.42 0.28
N MET A 25 2.24 -1.65 -0.16
CA MET A 25 3.43 -1.44 0.67
C MET A 25 3.58 0.04 1.06
N SER A 26 3.38 0.96 0.13
CA SER A 26 3.43 2.40 0.41
C SER A 26 2.37 2.83 1.43
N GLY A 27 1.14 2.29 1.34
CA GLY A 27 0.09 2.58 2.31
C GLY A 27 0.44 2.07 3.71
N ILE A 28 0.98 0.85 3.80
CA ILE A 28 1.44 0.26 5.07
C ILE A 28 2.56 1.12 5.67
N LEU A 29 3.59 1.42 4.88
CA LEU A 29 4.73 2.22 5.35
C LEU A 29 4.30 3.62 5.78
N GLY A 30 3.45 4.30 4.98
CA GLY A 30 2.90 5.61 5.32
C GLY A 30 2.18 5.60 6.67
N GLN A 31 1.32 4.60 6.92
CA GLN A 31 0.62 4.46 8.19
C GLN A 31 1.56 4.26 9.39
N PHE A 32 2.61 3.46 9.23
CA PHE A 32 3.62 3.32 10.29
C PHE A 32 4.36 4.62 10.55
N LEU A 33 4.75 5.35 9.49
CA LEU A 33 5.45 6.62 9.62
C LEU A 33 4.61 7.70 10.28
N VAL A 34 3.32 7.80 9.94
CA VAL A 34 2.39 8.77 10.54
C VAL A 34 2.24 8.51 12.04
N ARG A 35 1.91 7.28 12.44
CA ARG A 35 1.76 6.90 13.86
C ARG A 35 3.01 7.18 14.69
N ASP A 36 4.15 6.89 14.09
CA ASP A 36 5.45 7.09 14.71
C ASP A 36 5.84 8.58 14.77
N ALA A 37 5.40 9.39 13.81
CA ALA A 37 5.52 10.86 13.88
C ALA A 37 4.62 11.43 15.00
N GLU A 38 3.36 11.00 15.08
CA GLU A 38 2.41 11.42 16.12
C GLU A 38 2.94 11.10 17.51
N ALA A 39 3.38 9.86 17.76
CA ALA A 39 3.91 9.44 19.05
C ALA A 39 5.13 10.26 19.51
N ARG A 40 6.00 10.69 18.58
CA ARG A 40 7.17 11.53 18.91
C ARG A 40 6.82 12.98 19.17
N HIS A 41 5.71 13.46 18.64
CA HIS A 41 5.28 14.85 18.75
C HIS A 41 4.02 14.98 19.62
N GLU A 42 3.72 13.98 20.46
CA GLU A 42 2.63 14.03 21.42
C GLU A 42 2.81 15.23 22.37
N GLY A 43 1.82 16.11 22.41
CA GLY A 43 1.87 17.35 23.20
C GLY A 43 2.67 18.50 22.56
N SER A 44 3.07 18.36 21.29
CA SER A 44 3.63 19.46 20.51
C SER A 44 2.56 20.48 20.14
N GLU A 45 2.95 21.74 19.93
CA GLU A 45 2.07 22.81 19.43
C GLU A 45 1.79 22.70 17.91
N LEU A 46 2.07 21.53 17.32
CA LEU A 46 1.84 21.28 15.90
C LEU A 46 0.34 21.24 15.61
N LEU A 47 -0.03 21.81 14.47
CA LEU A 47 -1.41 21.88 14.03
C LEU A 47 -1.82 20.50 13.50
N GLU A 48 -2.85 19.91 14.09
CA GLU A 48 -3.46 18.68 13.59
C GLU A 48 -4.12 18.99 12.25
N LEU A 49 -3.65 18.32 11.19
CA LEU A 49 -4.24 18.42 9.87
C LEU A 49 -5.20 17.24 9.69
N GLU A 50 -6.37 17.51 9.13
CA GLU A 50 -7.30 16.45 8.75
C GLU A 50 -6.74 15.69 7.53
N ASP A 51 -6.87 14.34 7.58
CA ASP A 51 -6.48 13.43 6.51
C ASP A 51 -7.37 13.53 5.26
#